data_AF-A0A5E4G3V8-F1
#
_entry.id   AF-A0A5E4G3V8-F1
#
_cell.length_a   1.000
_cell.length_b   1.000
_cell.length_c   1.000
_cell.angle_alpha   90.00
_cell.angle_beta   90.00
_cell.angle_gamma   90.00
#
_symmetry.space_group_name_H-M   'P 1'
#
loop_
_entity.id
_entity.type
_entity.pdbx_description
1 polymer ?
#
loop_
_entity_poly.entity_id
_entity_poly.type
_entity_poly.pdbx_seq_one_letter_code
_entity_poly.pdbx_strand_id
1 'polypeptide(L)'
;MTINILHAKSNRYQPLLFLWSLLSSSARSALSSYQPPARVHGSQAGGGCGSVNGTSSSTTASNSTSTSSSTQTHQLLSTPAAMVSSLRTRRHAHYPPPWFSVAPMMEWTDNHYRTLARLISKNAWLYTEMLAAETIVYQKDNLDRFLEYSPEQHPIVLQIGGNNLENLAKATELAEPYKYDEINFNCGCPSPRVAGHGCFGARLMLDPKFVAEAMSVIAAHTDAPVSVKCRIGVDDHDSYNELCDFIYKVSSQSPTRHFIIHSRKALLNGISPAENRSIPPLKYEYFYGLLRDFPDLRFTINGGINTVDEVNAARRAGAHGVMVGRAAFQKPWHTLGHVDTAIYGAPSSGVTRRQILEKFQVYGDSAVGKYGRKPTVRDVARPLLGLFHSEPGNGVWKRKADAAFLHCTTMKSFFEETLVAIPDHVLDSPIGEPSSGAVLLSRHVRLLAKAAGAAEEQKVKINCDTKKEDKNGSCSAAGIALADGPKPGTPPEKLGKHLLQFVLPCPQLRSVADEAL
;
A
#
# COMPACT_ATOMS: atom_id res chain seq x y z
N MET A 1 32.60 -47.95 9.18
CA MET A 1 32.32 -46.50 9.30
C MET A 1 31.16 -46.19 8.37
N THR A 2 29.98 -46.06 8.94
CA THR A 2 28.70 -46.00 8.23
C THR A 2 28.26 -44.54 8.17
N ILE A 3 28.14 -43.95 6.98
CA ILE A 3 27.53 -42.64 6.78
C ILE A 3 26.13 -42.88 6.22
N ASN A 4 25.12 -42.52 7.01
CA ASN A 4 23.71 -42.64 6.66
C ASN A 4 23.27 -41.51 5.72
N ILE A 5 22.64 -41.94 4.63
CA ILE A 5 21.80 -41.17 3.71
C ILE A 5 20.38 -41.15 4.28
N LEU A 6 19.72 -39.99 4.34
CA LEU A 6 18.25 -39.83 4.24
C LEU A 6 17.97 -38.36 3.82
N HIS A 7 17.76 -38.10 2.52
CA HIS A 7 16.50 -38.08 1.77
C HIS A 7 15.66 -36.79 1.90
N ALA A 8 15.88 -35.87 0.94
CA ALA A 8 14.88 -34.92 0.48
C ALA A 8 14.11 -35.53 -0.70
N LYS A 9 12.79 -35.57 -0.61
CA LYS A 9 11.80 -35.82 -1.68
C LYS A 9 10.78 -34.68 -1.57
N SER A 10 10.20 -34.08 -2.60
CA SER A 10 10.20 -34.33 -4.04
C SER A 10 9.51 -33.13 -4.71
N ASN A 11 10.02 -32.65 -5.85
CA ASN A 11 9.26 -31.79 -6.76
C ASN A 11 9.28 -32.47 -8.14
N ARG A 12 8.16 -33.08 -8.54
CA ARG A 12 8.00 -33.69 -9.86
C ARG A 12 7.57 -32.60 -10.82
N TYR A 13 8.45 -32.16 -11.72
CA TYR A 13 8.20 -31.61 -13.07
C TYR A 13 9.56 -31.08 -13.60
N GLN A 14 10.51 -31.98 -13.86
CA GLN A 14 11.83 -31.62 -14.43
C GLN A 14 12.38 -32.54 -15.54
N PRO A 15 11.81 -33.70 -15.93
CA PRO A 15 12.48 -34.51 -16.94
C PRO A 15 12.20 -34.12 -18.40
N LEU A 16 11.28 -33.18 -18.69
CA LEU A 16 10.93 -32.84 -20.09
C LEU A 16 11.79 -31.71 -20.72
N LEU A 17 12.42 -30.87 -19.90
CA LEU A 17 13.24 -29.75 -20.40
C LEU A 17 14.67 -30.17 -20.76
N PHE A 18 15.18 -31.26 -20.17
CA PHE A 18 16.55 -31.73 -20.40
C PHE A 18 16.70 -32.50 -21.74
N LEU A 19 15.63 -33.15 -22.22
CA LEU A 19 15.63 -33.76 -23.55
C LEU A 19 15.49 -32.72 -24.69
N TRP A 20 14.83 -31.58 -24.43
CA TRP A 20 14.64 -30.54 -25.43
C TRP A 20 15.95 -29.86 -25.85
N SER A 21 16.92 -29.74 -24.92
CA SER A 21 18.20 -29.09 -25.20
C SER A 21 19.15 -29.93 -26.05
N LEU A 22 18.90 -31.23 -26.19
CA LEU A 22 19.78 -32.17 -26.92
C LEU A 22 19.38 -32.42 -28.38
N LEU A 23 18.25 -31.87 -28.84
CA LEU A 23 17.80 -32.03 -30.23
C LEU A 23 18.49 -31.03 -31.17
N SER A 24 18.92 -31.48 -32.34
CA SER A 24 19.46 -30.61 -33.38
C SER A 24 18.38 -29.66 -33.93
N SER A 25 18.78 -28.50 -34.47
CA SER A 25 17.84 -27.48 -34.96
C SER A 25 16.88 -28.00 -36.06
N SER A 26 17.29 -29.02 -36.83
CA SER A 26 16.44 -29.66 -37.82
C SER A 26 15.32 -30.51 -37.19
N ALA A 27 15.59 -31.19 -36.07
CA ALA A 27 14.61 -32.01 -35.35
C ALA A 27 13.55 -31.15 -34.62
N ARG A 28 13.90 -29.93 -34.19
CA ARG A 28 12.95 -28.99 -33.56
C ARG A 28 11.93 -28.43 -34.55
N SER A 29 12.31 -28.26 -35.82
CA SER A 29 11.40 -27.77 -36.85
C SER A 29 10.34 -28.80 -37.27
N ALA A 30 10.66 -30.10 -37.23
CA ALA A 30 9.72 -31.17 -37.59
C ALA A 30 8.62 -31.42 -36.52
N LEU A 31 8.89 -31.08 -35.26
CA LEU A 31 7.93 -31.21 -34.15
C LEU A 31 6.94 -30.03 -34.07
N SER A 32 7.26 -28.89 -34.66
CA SER A 32 6.36 -27.73 -34.72
C SER A 32 5.23 -27.87 -35.76
N SER A 33 5.35 -28.84 -36.67
CA SER A 33 4.37 -29.12 -37.74
C SER A 33 3.42 -30.28 -37.45
N TYR A 34 3.45 -30.85 -36.25
CA TYR A 34 2.62 -32.00 -35.88
C TYR A 34 1.27 -31.56 -35.32
N GLN A 35 0.18 -31.76 -36.08
CA GLN A 35 -1.19 -31.63 -35.60
C GLN A 35 -1.74 -33.01 -35.19
N PRO A 36 -2.31 -33.17 -33.98
CA PRO A 36 -2.94 -34.43 -33.58
C PRO A 36 -4.33 -34.58 -34.25
N PRO A 37 -4.79 -35.82 -34.52
CA PRO A 37 -6.08 -36.05 -35.16
C PRO A 37 -7.25 -35.74 -34.21
N ALA A 38 -8.31 -35.17 -34.77
CA ALA A 38 -9.57 -34.89 -34.09
C ALA A 38 -10.24 -36.19 -33.61
N ARG A 39 -10.61 -36.24 -32.33
CA ARG A 39 -11.37 -37.36 -31.75
C ARG A 39 -12.86 -37.15 -31.98
N VAL A 40 -13.43 -38.06 -32.75
CA VAL A 40 -14.86 -38.26 -33.00
C VAL A 40 -15.47 -39.04 -31.83
N HIS A 41 -16.53 -38.50 -31.22
CA HIS A 41 -17.62 -39.23 -30.57
C HIS A 41 -18.85 -38.32 -30.73
N GLY A 42 -19.91 -38.66 -31.45
CA GLY A 42 -20.60 -39.95 -31.50
C GLY A 42 -21.97 -39.73 -30.86
N SER A 43 -22.84 -38.97 -31.53
CA SER A 43 -24.25 -38.79 -31.14
C SER A 43 -25.15 -39.65 -32.02
N GLN A 44 -25.79 -40.63 -31.43
CA GLN A 44 -27.05 -41.23 -31.85
C GLN A 44 -27.89 -41.43 -30.58
N ALA A 45 -29.21 -41.39 -30.58
CA ALA A 45 -30.24 -40.89 -31.47
C ALA A 45 -31.57 -41.19 -30.75
N GLY A 46 -32.62 -40.43 -31.10
CA GLY A 46 -34.01 -40.84 -30.95
C GLY A 46 -34.73 -40.23 -29.74
N GLY A 47 -35.87 -39.56 -29.91
CA GLY A 47 -36.68 -39.32 -31.10
C GLY A 47 -38.10 -38.93 -30.69
N GLY A 48 -38.85 -38.38 -31.66
CA GLY A 48 -40.33 -38.34 -31.67
C GLY A 48 -40.94 -37.15 -30.91
N CYS A 49 -41.30 -36.03 -31.58
CA CYS A 49 -42.46 -35.82 -32.46
C CYS A 49 -43.78 -35.60 -31.69
N GLY A 50 -44.43 -34.46 -31.95
CA GLY A 50 -45.85 -34.23 -31.63
C GLY A 50 -46.24 -32.76 -31.43
N SER A 51 -46.85 -32.16 -32.46
CA SER A 51 -47.78 -31.01 -32.39
C SER A 51 -48.86 -31.23 -31.31
N VAL A 52 -49.65 -30.26 -30.78
CA VAL A 52 -50.57 -29.32 -31.44
C VAL A 52 -51.18 -28.36 -30.37
N ASN A 53 -51.57 -27.15 -30.80
CA ASN A 53 -52.72 -26.30 -30.44
C ASN A 53 -53.18 -25.99 -28.99
N GLY A 54 -53.55 -24.72 -28.78
CA GLY A 54 -54.67 -24.28 -27.91
C GLY A 54 -54.40 -23.01 -27.09
N THR A 55 -54.72 -21.80 -27.59
CA THR A 55 -55.91 -20.97 -27.27
C THR A 55 -56.02 -20.49 -25.81
N SER A 56 -55.79 -19.19 -25.55
CA SER A 56 -56.80 -18.10 -25.34
C SER A 56 -57.12 -17.86 -23.85
N SER A 57 -56.94 -16.67 -23.27
CA SER A 57 -57.93 -15.57 -23.14
C SER A 57 -57.31 -14.54 -22.17
N SER A 58 -57.19 -13.22 -22.40
CA SER A 58 -58.15 -12.12 -22.60
C SER A 58 -59.00 -11.73 -21.37
N THR A 59 -58.68 -10.60 -20.72
CA THR A 59 -59.62 -9.49 -20.33
C THR A 59 -58.82 -8.35 -19.63
N THR A 60 -58.68 -7.11 -20.14
CA THR A 60 -59.56 -5.89 -20.08
C THR A 60 -60.04 -5.53 -18.65
N ALA A 61 -60.15 -4.29 -18.15
CA ALA A 61 -60.07 -2.90 -18.65
C ALA A 61 -59.99 -1.95 -17.39
N SER A 62 -59.17 -0.89 -17.37
CA SER A 62 -59.49 0.57 -17.47
C SER A 62 -60.55 1.21 -16.54
N ASN A 63 -60.16 2.32 -15.87
CA ASN A 63 -60.82 3.66 -15.79
C ASN A 63 -60.09 4.54 -14.72
N SER A 64 -59.43 5.67 -15.04
CA SER A 64 -59.92 7.07 -15.19
C SER A 64 -60.69 7.61 -13.96
N THR A 65 -60.50 8.84 -13.43
CA THR A 65 -60.44 10.17 -14.08
C THR A 65 -60.05 11.30 -13.09
N SER A 66 -59.33 12.35 -13.56
CA SER A 66 -59.41 13.84 -13.31
C SER A 66 -59.42 14.44 -11.87
N THR A 67 -58.91 15.65 -11.52
CA THR A 67 -58.71 16.93 -12.27
C THR A 67 -57.88 17.97 -11.46
N SER A 68 -56.98 18.68 -12.18
CA SER A 68 -56.65 20.13 -12.18
C SER A 68 -56.14 20.94 -10.96
N SER A 69 -54.99 21.63 -11.09
CA SER A 69 -54.89 23.08 -11.44
C SER A 69 -53.44 23.62 -11.39
N SER A 70 -53.24 24.68 -12.15
CA SER A 70 -52.02 25.40 -12.57
C SER A 70 -51.18 26.07 -11.47
N THR A 71 -49.86 26.25 -11.71
CA THR A 71 -49.18 27.59 -11.77
C THR A 71 -47.76 27.42 -12.37
N GLN A 72 -47.39 28.31 -13.30
CA GLN A 72 -46.08 28.43 -13.95
C GLN A 72 -45.01 28.96 -13.00
N THR A 73 -43.77 28.44 -13.07
CA THR A 73 -42.55 29.26 -12.87
C THR A 73 -41.29 28.60 -13.45
N HIS A 74 -40.68 29.31 -14.40
CA HIS A 74 -39.29 29.34 -14.85
C HIS A 74 -38.41 28.06 -14.82
N GLN A 75 -38.07 27.62 -16.03
CA GLN A 75 -36.90 26.80 -16.34
C GLN A 75 -35.60 27.51 -15.91
N LEU A 76 -34.82 26.84 -15.08
CA LEU A 76 -33.36 26.84 -15.15
C LEU A 76 -32.95 25.38 -15.34
N LEU A 77 -32.48 25.03 -16.54
CA LEU A 77 -31.88 23.72 -16.82
C LEU A 77 -30.55 23.64 -16.06
N SER A 78 -30.57 23.06 -14.86
CA SER A 78 -29.37 22.48 -14.26
C SER A 78 -29.12 21.10 -14.86
N THR A 79 -27.93 20.90 -15.40
CA THR A 79 -27.47 19.64 -16.01
C THR A 79 -27.59 18.44 -15.05
N PRO A 80 -27.90 17.23 -15.55
CA PRO A 80 -28.03 16.03 -14.70
C PRO A 80 -26.74 15.66 -13.94
N ALA A 81 -25.59 16.15 -14.39
CA ALA A 81 -24.28 15.86 -13.78
C ALA A 81 -24.12 16.48 -12.37
N ALA A 82 -24.77 17.61 -12.08
CA ALA A 82 -24.63 18.28 -10.79
C ALA A 82 -25.47 17.64 -9.68
N MET A 83 -26.61 17.00 -10.01
CA MET A 83 -27.46 16.34 -9.02
C MET A 83 -26.96 14.95 -8.61
N VAL A 84 -26.22 14.25 -9.47
CA VAL A 84 -25.61 12.94 -9.13
C VAL A 84 -24.42 13.10 -8.17
N SER A 85 -23.81 14.28 -8.08
CA SER A 85 -22.70 14.57 -7.15
C SER A 85 -23.18 14.78 -5.70
N SER A 86 -24.43 15.22 -5.50
CA SER A 86 -24.92 15.68 -4.19
C SER A 86 -25.54 14.57 -3.30
N LEU A 87 -25.69 13.34 -3.80
CA LEU A 87 -26.34 12.24 -3.04
C LEU A 87 -25.38 11.15 -2.56
N ARG A 88 -24.08 11.25 -2.84
CA ARG A 88 -23.05 10.41 -2.17
C ARG A 88 -22.63 11.06 -0.84
N THR A 89 -23.56 11.13 0.12
CA THR A 89 -23.24 11.49 1.50
C THR A 89 -22.27 10.47 2.07
N ARG A 90 -21.01 10.89 2.22
CA ARG A 90 -19.85 10.16 2.71
C ARG A 90 -20.14 9.45 4.03
N ARG A 91 -20.29 8.13 4.00
CA ARG A 91 -20.20 7.28 5.19
C ARG A 91 -18.73 7.04 5.53
N HIS A 92 -17.98 8.09 5.87
CA HIS A 92 -16.70 7.87 6.53
C HIS A 92 -16.94 7.95 8.03
N ALA A 93 -16.97 6.77 8.67
CA ALA A 93 -16.71 6.71 10.10
C ALA A 93 -15.45 7.55 10.38
N HIS A 94 -15.50 8.40 11.41
CA HIS A 94 -14.45 9.37 11.67
C HIS A 94 -13.27 8.67 12.35
N TYR A 95 -12.48 7.94 11.57
CA TYR A 95 -11.24 7.35 12.06
C TYR A 95 -10.19 8.43 12.28
N PRO A 96 -9.26 8.23 13.23
CA PRO A 96 -8.10 9.09 13.37
C PRO A 96 -7.33 9.18 12.04
N PRO A 97 -6.69 10.32 11.73
CA PRO A 97 -5.87 10.44 10.53
C PRO A 97 -4.82 9.33 10.42
N PRO A 98 -4.35 8.97 9.20
CA PRO A 98 -3.38 7.89 8.96
C PRO A 98 -1.94 8.27 9.35
N TRP A 99 -1.76 8.85 10.54
CA TRP A 99 -0.47 9.24 11.10
C TRP A 99 0.48 8.05 11.27
N PHE A 100 -0.06 6.87 11.54
CA PHE A 100 0.66 5.61 11.54
C PHE A 100 -0.11 4.55 10.74
N SER A 101 0.57 3.89 9.81
CA SER A 101 0.05 2.72 9.12
C SER A 101 1.04 1.55 9.11
N VAL A 102 0.51 0.34 9.15
CA VAL A 102 1.31 -0.87 8.91
C VAL A 102 1.38 -1.12 7.41
N ALA A 103 2.59 -1.34 6.90
CA ALA A 103 2.79 -1.55 5.47
C ALA A 103 2.14 -2.85 4.97
N PRO A 104 1.61 -2.89 3.73
CA PRO A 104 1.20 -4.13 3.08
C PRO A 104 2.43 -5.01 2.85
N MET A 105 2.40 -6.23 3.38
CA MET A 105 3.52 -7.17 3.34
C MET A 105 3.01 -8.57 3.02
N MET A 106 3.28 -9.04 1.80
CA MET A 106 2.96 -10.40 1.35
C MET A 106 3.45 -11.45 2.34
N GLU A 107 2.56 -12.36 2.72
CA GLU A 107 2.69 -13.41 3.71
C GLU A 107 2.91 -12.93 5.15
N TRP A 108 2.70 -11.65 5.46
CA TRP A 108 2.88 -11.11 6.80
C TRP A 108 1.67 -10.35 7.32
N THR A 109 1.07 -9.46 6.52
CA THR A 109 -0.13 -8.69 6.90
C THR A 109 -1.42 -9.39 6.51
N ASP A 110 -1.48 -10.70 6.75
CA ASP A 110 -2.69 -11.50 6.58
C ASP A 110 -3.79 -11.10 7.59
N ASN A 111 -4.98 -11.70 7.46
CA ASN A 111 -6.10 -11.43 8.37
C ASN A 111 -5.72 -11.68 9.85
N HIS A 112 -4.91 -12.70 10.11
CA HIS A 112 -4.51 -13.10 11.46
C HIS A 112 -3.59 -12.07 12.10
N TYR A 113 -2.59 -11.58 11.35
CA TYR A 113 -1.72 -10.52 11.81
C TYR A 113 -2.47 -9.22 12.03
N ARG A 114 -3.39 -8.84 11.13
CA ARG A 114 -4.19 -7.62 11.31
C ARG A 114 -5.08 -7.70 12.55
N THR A 115 -5.66 -8.88 12.84
CA THR A 115 -6.37 -9.11 14.11
C THR A 115 -5.44 -8.91 15.31
N LEU A 116 -4.24 -9.50 15.32
CA LEU A 116 -3.27 -9.29 16.38
C LEU A 116 -2.89 -7.81 16.53
N ALA A 117 -2.61 -7.13 15.42
CA ALA A 117 -2.24 -5.72 15.40
C ALA A 117 -3.34 -4.85 16.00
N ARG A 118 -4.61 -5.13 15.70
CA ARG A 118 -5.77 -4.42 16.25
C ARG A 118 -6.03 -4.71 17.73
N LEU A 119 -5.64 -5.89 18.22
CA LEU A 119 -5.66 -6.18 19.65
C LEU A 119 -4.62 -5.34 20.41
N ILE A 120 -3.48 -5.01 19.77
CA ILE A 120 -2.40 -4.19 20.35
C ILE A 120 -2.68 -2.69 20.22
N SER A 121 -3.12 -2.22 19.05
CA SER A 121 -3.40 -0.80 18.77
C SER A 121 -4.79 -0.60 18.16
N LYS A 122 -5.54 0.35 18.69
CA LYS A 122 -6.88 0.73 18.22
C LYS A 122 -6.88 1.74 17.10
N ASN A 123 -5.79 2.50 16.92
CA ASN A 123 -5.75 3.61 15.98
C ASN A 123 -4.85 3.36 14.75
N ALA A 124 -3.97 2.35 14.78
CA ALA A 124 -3.14 2.03 13.62
C ALA A 124 -4.00 1.71 12.38
N TRP A 125 -3.65 2.31 11.24
CA TRP A 125 -4.22 1.96 9.94
C TRP A 125 -3.57 0.66 9.43
N LEU A 126 -4.40 -0.32 9.08
CA LEU A 126 -3.94 -1.65 8.68
C LEU A 126 -4.08 -1.82 7.18
N TYR A 127 -3.02 -2.27 6.50
CA TYR A 127 -3.09 -2.64 5.09
C TYR A 127 -3.19 -4.16 4.96
N THR A 128 -3.97 -4.63 3.99
CA THR A 128 -3.95 -6.04 3.58
C THR A 128 -2.60 -6.42 2.99
N GLU A 129 -2.40 -7.71 2.75
CA GLU A 129 -1.46 -8.12 1.71
C GLU A 129 -1.89 -7.56 0.34
N MET A 130 -0.96 -7.50 -0.61
CA MET A 130 -1.30 -7.12 -1.98
C MET A 130 -2.07 -8.26 -2.63
N LEU A 131 -3.33 -8.00 -3.03
CA LEU A 131 -4.12 -8.94 -3.82
C LEU A 131 -4.04 -8.58 -5.30
N ALA A 132 -3.75 -9.56 -6.14
CA ALA A 132 -3.82 -9.36 -7.59
C ALA A 132 -5.29 -9.27 -8.02
N ALA A 133 -5.61 -8.33 -8.91
CA ALA A 133 -6.96 -8.14 -9.44
C ALA A 133 -7.51 -9.43 -10.05
N GLU A 134 -6.68 -10.16 -10.80
CA GLU A 134 -6.98 -11.46 -11.38
C GLU A 134 -7.38 -12.50 -10.32
N THR A 135 -6.74 -12.46 -9.14
CA THR A 135 -7.07 -13.40 -8.05
C THR A 135 -8.48 -13.13 -7.55
N ILE A 136 -8.86 -11.85 -7.37
CA ILE A 136 -10.21 -11.48 -6.94
C ILE A 136 -11.23 -11.88 -8.02
N VAL A 137 -10.97 -11.56 -9.28
CA VAL A 137 -11.89 -11.85 -10.39
C VAL A 137 -12.10 -13.36 -10.59
N TYR A 138 -11.02 -14.16 -10.57
CA TYR A 138 -11.10 -15.60 -10.84
C TYR A 138 -11.52 -16.43 -9.61
N GLN A 139 -11.51 -15.85 -8.41
CA GLN A 139 -11.97 -16.49 -7.18
C GLN A 139 -13.30 -15.88 -6.69
N LYS A 140 -14.11 -15.32 -7.59
CA LYS A 140 -15.39 -14.65 -7.25
C LYS A 140 -16.34 -15.49 -6.37
N ASP A 141 -16.27 -16.82 -6.45
CA ASP A 141 -17.11 -17.74 -5.68
C ASP A 141 -16.48 -18.14 -4.32
N ASN A 142 -15.33 -17.58 -3.97
CA ASN A 142 -14.57 -17.87 -2.75
C ASN A 142 -13.83 -16.61 -2.22
N LEU A 143 -14.45 -15.44 -2.38
CA LEU A 143 -13.83 -14.16 -2.05
C LEU A 143 -13.54 -13.98 -0.57
N ASP A 144 -14.38 -14.53 0.32
CA ASP A 144 -14.22 -14.39 1.77
C ASP A 144 -12.85 -14.88 2.25
N ARG A 145 -12.31 -15.92 1.60
CA ARG A 145 -10.97 -16.41 1.88
C ARG A 145 -9.87 -15.35 1.70
N PHE A 146 -10.08 -14.38 0.81
CA PHE A 146 -9.11 -13.35 0.44
C PHE A 146 -9.46 -11.98 1.02
N LEU A 147 -10.75 -11.63 1.03
CA LEU A 147 -11.24 -10.29 1.29
C LEU A 147 -11.94 -10.13 2.64
N GLU A 148 -12.36 -11.21 3.31
CA GLU A 148 -13.04 -11.09 4.59
C GLU A 148 -12.07 -10.68 5.71
N TYR A 149 -12.58 -9.84 6.61
CA TYR A 149 -11.92 -9.42 7.82
C TYR A 149 -12.95 -9.20 8.94
N SER A 150 -12.47 -9.16 10.19
CA SER A 150 -13.33 -8.86 11.35
C SER A 150 -13.63 -7.36 11.40
N PRO A 151 -14.88 -6.91 11.68
CA PRO A 151 -15.23 -5.48 11.72
C PRO A 151 -14.33 -4.63 12.62
N GLU A 152 -13.72 -5.20 13.65
CA GLU A 152 -12.80 -4.50 14.55
C GLU A 152 -11.52 -4.03 13.83
N GLN A 153 -11.17 -4.59 12.66
CA GLN A 153 -9.94 -4.23 11.94
C GLN A 153 -9.96 -2.82 11.35
N HIS A 154 -11.11 -2.16 11.26
CA HIS A 154 -11.18 -0.75 10.86
C HIS A 154 -10.29 0.17 11.74
N PRO A 155 -9.60 1.18 11.18
CA PRO A 155 -9.49 1.46 9.74
C PRO A 155 -8.56 0.47 9.02
N ILE A 156 -9.03 -0.04 7.86
CA ILE A 156 -8.36 -1.03 7.03
C ILE A 156 -8.36 -0.65 5.55
N VAL A 157 -7.22 -0.85 4.90
CA VAL A 157 -6.97 -0.51 3.49
C VAL A 157 -6.73 -1.79 2.69
N LEU A 158 -7.51 -1.97 1.61
CA LEU A 158 -7.25 -3.04 0.65
C LEU A 158 -6.18 -2.57 -0.34
N GLN A 159 -5.08 -3.31 -0.44
CA GLN A 159 -4.12 -3.10 -1.52
C GLN A 159 -4.36 -4.06 -2.68
N ILE A 160 -4.64 -3.50 -3.87
CA ILE A 160 -4.77 -4.23 -5.12
C ILE A 160 -3.57 -4.00 -6.05
N GLY A 161 -3.26 -4.97 -6.89
CA GLY A 161 -2.27 -4.86 -7.97
C GLY A 161 -2.77 -5.54 -9.24
N GLY A 162 -2.37 -5.02 -10.40
CA GLY A 162 -2.75 -5.57 -11.70
C GLY A 162 -2.31 -4.67 -12.84
N ASN A 163 -2.43 -5.15 -14.07
CA ASN A 163 -2.05 -4.43 -15.29
C ASN A 163 -3.17 -4.42 -16.36
N ASN A 164 -4.37 -4.88 -16.01
CA ASN A 164 -5.53 -4.90 -16.90
C ASN A 164 -6.65 -4.04 -16.29
N LEU A 165 -7.11 -3.03 -17.03
CA LEU A 165 -8.10 -2.08 -16.55
C LEU A 165 -9.46 -2.74 -16.24
N GLU A 166 -9.90 -3.70 -17.05
CA GLU A 166 -11.17 -4.42 -16.85
C GLU A 166 -11.12 -5.27 -15.58
N ASN A 167 -10.02 -5.98 -15.34
CA ASN A 167 -9.82 -6.75 -14.11
C ASN A 167 -9.75 -5.83 -12.89
N LEU A 168 -9.10 -4.66 -12.99
CA LEU A 168 -9.04 -3.70 -11.88
C LEU A 168 -10.43 -3.13 -11.56
N ALA A 169 -11.23 -2.80 -12.58
CA ALA A 169 -12.63 -2.41 -12.41
C ALA A 169 -13.41 -3.51 -11.67
N LYS A 170 -13.36 -4.73 -12.19
CA LYS A 170 -14.14 -5.85 -11.68
C LYS A 170 -13.69 -6.28 -10.28
N ALA A 171 -12.39 -6.29 -10.01
CA ALA A 171 -11.86 -6.59 -8.69
C ALA A 171 -12.32 -5.54 -7.66
N THR A 172 -12.35 -4.26 -8.04
CA THR A 172 -12.83 -3.18 -7.16
C THR A 172 -14.33 -3.31 -6.89
N GLU A 173 -15.13 -3.59 -7.93
CA GLU A 173 -16.57 -3.86 -7.80
C GLU A 173 -16.85 -5.04 -6.86
N LEU A 174 -16.11 -6.14 -7.00
CA LEU A 174 -16.24 -7.33 -6.15
C LEU A 174 -15.78 -7.09 -4.70
N ALA A 175 -14.86 -6.14 -4.49
CA ALA A 175 -14.36 -5.78 -3.17
C ALA A 175 -15.23 -4.75 -2.45
N GLU A 176 -16.05 -3.96 -3.17
CA GLU A 176 -16.91 -2.92 -2.60
C GLU A 176 -17.77 -3.42 -1.43
N PRO A 177 -18.45 -4.59 -1.51
CA PRO A 177 -19.31 -5.07 -0.43
C PRO A 177 -18.57 -5.35 0.88
N TYR A 178 -17.25 -5.55 0.82
CA TYR A 178 -16.40 -5.74 2.00
C TYR A 178 -16.09 -4.44 2.74
N LYS A 179 -16.49 -3.26 2.21
CA LYS A 179 -16.44 -1.95 2.90
C LYS A 179 -15.06 -1.55 3.46
N TYR A 180 -13.99 -1.83 2.72
CA TYR A 180 -12.67 -1.27 3.03
C TYR A 180 -12.71 0.26 3.10
N ASP A 181 -11.93 0.85 4.01
CA ASP A 181 -11.96 2.30 4.25
C ASP A 181 -11.17 3.10 3.21
N GLU A 182 -10.29 2.42 2.47
CA GLU A 182 -9.48 2.97 1.37
C GLU A 182 -9.10 1.82 0.40
N ILE A 183 -9.00 2.13 -0.89
CA ILE A 183 -8.41 1.24 -1.90
C ILE A 183 -7.05 1.78 -2.32
N ASN A 184 -6.00 1.00 -2.11
CA ASN A 184 -4.63 1.35 -2.46
C ASN A 184 -4.14 0.55 -3.67
N PHE A 185 -3.52 1.22 -4.64
CA PHE A 185 -2.93 0.57 -5.81
C PHE A 185 -1.41 0.36 -5.66
N ASN A 186 -0.95 -0.86 -5.90
CA ASN A 186 0.46 -1.22 -5.79
C ASN A 186 1.25 -0.88 -7.07
N CYS A 187 2.11 0.12 -6.95
CA CYS A 187 3.11 0.51 -7.95
C CYS A 187 4.55 0.36 -7.40
N GLY A 188 4.79 -0.58 -6.47
CA GLY A 188 6.05 -0.60 -5.71
C GLY A 188 6.67 -1.99 -5.46
N CYS A 189 5.96 -3.08 -5.75
CA CYS A 189 6.48 -4.44 -5.56
C CYS A 189 7.53 -4.78 -6.63
N PRO A 190 8.79 -5.10 -6.27
CA PRO A 190 9.83 -5.48 -7.23
C PRO A 190 9.89 -7.00 -7.49
N SER A 191 8.90 -7.78 -7.02
CA SER A 191 8.93 -9.24 -7.15
C SER A 191 8.89 -9.67 -8.61
N PRO A 192 9.75 -10.59 -9.08
CA PRO A 192 9.71 -11.10 -10.46
C PRO A 192 8.37 -11.74 -10.84
N ARG A 193 7.64 -12.31 -9.87
CA ARG A 193 6.29 -12.87 -10.10
C ARG A 193 5.29 -11.79 -10.55
N VAL A 194 5.50 -10.56 -10.11
CA VAL A 194 4.59 -9.43 -10.26
C VAL A 194 5.13 -8.45 -11.31
N ALA A 195 6.35 -7.93 -11.11
CA ALA A 195 6.99 -6.97 -12.00
C ALA A 195 7.59 -7.61 -13.26
N GLY A 196 7.91 -8.91 -13.20
CA GLY A 196 8.27 -9.70 -14.37
C GLY A 196 7.02 -10.22 -15.07
N HIS A 197 6.60 -11.45 -14.74
CA HIS A 197 5.53 -12.14 -15.47
C HIS A 197 4.15 -11.48 -15.38
N GLY A 198 3.82 -10.85 -14.24
CA GLY A 198 2.56 -10.12 -14.07
C GLY A 198 2.56 -8.74 -14.72
N CYS A 199 3.73 -8.19 -15.09
CA CYS A 199 3.88 -6.83 -15.61
C CYS A 199 3.23 -5.72 -14.75
N PHE A 200 3.11 -5.89 -13.42
CA PHE A 200 2.60 -4.87 -12.49
C PHE A 200 3.52 -4.61 -11.28
N GLY A 201 3.10 -3.79 -10.31
CA GLY A 201 3.94 -3.41 -9.18
C GLY A 201 4.94 -2.32 -9.56
N ALA A 202 6.22 -2.46 -9.19
CA ALA A 202 7.22 -1.42 -9.43
C ALA A 202 7.36 -1.09 -10.93
N ARG A 203 7.20 -2.07 -11.83
CA ARG A 203 7.24 -1.87 -13.29
C ARG A 203 6.27 -0.78 -13.78
N LEU A 204 5.12 -0.59 -13.12
CA LEU A 204 4.12 0.42 -13.47
C LEU A 204 4.64 1.86 -13.31
N MET A 205 5.71 2.09 -12.55
CA MET A 205 6.32 3.42 -12.47
C MET A 205 6.88 3.91 -13.81
N LEU A 206 7.11 3.00 -14.76
CA LEU A 206 7.57 3.31 -16.10
C LEU A 206 6.41 3.63 -17.06
N ASP A 207 5.16 3.49 -16.60
CA ASP A 207 3.95 3.85 -17.35
C ASP A 207 2.96 4.63 -16.46
N PRO A 208 3.26 5.91 -16.14
CA PRO A 208 2.40 6.73 -15.31
C PRO A 208 1.02 7.01 -15.94
N LYS A 209 0.88 6.91 -17.26
CA LYS A 209 -0.42 7.09 -17.94
C LYS A 209 -1.35 5.93 -17.62
N PHE A 210 -0.86 4.70 -17.76
CA PHE A 210 -1.60 3.52 -17.35
C PHE A 210 -2.00 3.60 -15.86
N VAL A 211 -1.10 4.05 -14.98
CA VAL A 211 -1.43 4.21 -13.55
C VAL A 211 -2.56 5.23 -13.36
N ALA A 212 -2.57 6.34 -14.08
CA ALA A 212 -3.68 7.31 -14.01
C ALA A 212 -5.03 6.72 -14.47
N GLU A 213 -5.02 5.97 -15.59
CA GLU A 213 -6.19 5.25 -16.09
C GLU A 213 -6.69 4.21 -15.09
N ALA A 214 -5.79 3.38 -14.56
CA ALA A 214 -6.08 2.40 -13.53
C ALA A 214 -6.72 3.04 -12.29
N MET A 215 -6.16 4.14 -11.80
CA MET A 215 -6.70 4.84 -10.63
C MET A 215 -8.07 5.47 -10.90
N SER A 216 -8.32 5.96 -12.12
CA SER A 216 -9.63 6.47 -12.52
C SER A 216 -10.67 5.36 -12.56
N VAL A 217 -10.31 4.19 -13.09
CA VAL A 217 -11.16 3.01 -13.13
C VAL A 217 -11.47 2.49 -11.72
N ILE A 218 -10.46 2.37 -10.86
CA ILE A 218 -10.64 1.95 -9.46
C ILE A 218 -11.59 2.91 -8.75
N ALA A 219 -11.32 4.23 -8.83
CA ALA A 219 -12.14 5.24 -8.18
C ALA A 219 -13.60 5.27 -8.68
N ALA A 220 -13.85 4.90 -9.94
CA ALA A 220 -15.22 4.83 -10.47
C ALA A 220 -16.06 3.68 -9.86
N HIS A 221 -15.41 2.65 -9.32
CA HIS A 221 -16.06 1.42 -8.83
C HIS A 221 -16.05 1.29 -7.29
N THR A 222 -15.70 2.36 -6.57
CA THR A 222 -15.75 2.39 -5.10
C THR A 222 -16.15 3.78 -4.60
N ASP A 223 -16.77 3.84 -3.43
CA ASP A 223 -16.96 5.10 -2.69
C ASP A 223 -15.81 5.42 -1.74
N ALA A 224 -14.88 4.47 -1.53
CA ALA A 224 -13.72 4.67 -0.68
C ALA A 224 -12.66 5.56 -1.36
N PRO A 225 -11.90 6.37 -0.61
CA PRO A 225 -10.73 7.06 -1.09
C PRO A 225 -9.76 6.11 -1.77
N VAL A 226 -9.06 6.62 -2.79
CA VAL A 226 -8.06 5.86 -3.53
C VAL A 226 -6.67 6.46 -3.35
N SER A 227 -5.66 5.60 -3.24
CA SER A 227 -4.26 6.02 -3.07
C SER A 227 -3.29 5.14 -3.87
N VAL A 228 -2.08 5.63 -4.13
CA VAL A 228 -1.02 4.87 -4.82
C VAL A 228 0.15 4.63 -3.88
N LYS A 229 0.62 3.39 -3.78
CA LYS A 229 1.88 3.07 -3.10
C LYS A 229 2.97 2.74 -4.10
N CYS A 230 4.00 3.58 -4.17
CA CYS A 230 5.12 3.44 -5.11
C CYS A 230 6.49 3.51 -4.42
N ARG A 231 7.54 3.47 -5.25
CA ARG A 231 8.93 3.73 -4.87
C ARG A 231 9.35 5.11 -5.39
N ILE A 232 10.64 5.44 -5.25
CA ILE A 232 11.21 6.69 -5.80
C ILE A 232 11.76 6.54 -7.23
N GLY A 233 11.69 5.34 -7.82
CA GLY A 233 12.25 5.05 -9.13
C GLY A 233 12.46 3.56 -9.36
N VAL A 234 12.79 3.18 -10.60
CA VAL A 234 12.97 1.78 -11.04
C VAL A 234 14.16 1.68 -11.96
N ASP A 235 15.08 0.75 -11.66
CA ASP A 235 16.31 0.54 -12.43
C ASP A 235 16.98 1.90 -12.68
N ASP A 236 17.31 2.27 -13.91
CA ASP A 236 17.98 3.55 -14.21
C ASP A 236 17.04 4.76 -14.33
N HIS A 237 15.73 4.57 -14.11
CA HIS A 237 14.71 5.63 -14.08
C HIS A 237 14.41 6.03 -12.63
N ASP A 238 15.37 6.68 -11.97
CA ASP A 238 15.32 7.04 -10.55
C ASP A 238 15.77 8.48 -10.24
N SER A 239 15.71 9.36 -11.24
CA SER A 239 15.89 10.79 -11.01
C SER A 239 14.70 11.39 -10.27
N TYR A 240 14.94 12.47 -9.53
CA TYR A 240 13.87 13.20 -8.86
C TYR A 240 12.83 13.77 -9.83
N ASN A 241 13.26 14.18 -11.03
CA ASN A 241 12.37 14.70 -12.06
C ASN A 241 11.44 13.63 -12.63
N GLU A 242 11.93 12.40 -12.83
CA GLU A 242 11.08 11.27 -13.24
C GLU A 242 10.05 10.92 -12.16
N LEU A 243 10.43 10.97 -10.89
CA LEU A 243 9.48 10.81 -9.79
C LEU A 243 8.42 11.92 -9.79
N CYS A 244 8.80 13.17 -9.99
CA CYS A 244 7.87 14.28 -10.10
C CYS A 244 6.91 14.13 -11.30
N ASP A 245 7.42 13.72 -12.46
CA ASP A 245 6.61 13.47 -13.66
C ASP A 245 5.60 12.32 -13.43
N PHE A 246 6.01 11.25 -12.74
CA PHE A 246 5.10 10.20 -12.31
C PHE A 246 3.97 10.73 -11.42
N ILE A 247 4.31 11.47 -10.35
CA ILE A 247 3.34 12.05 -9.41
C ILE A 247 2.40 13.02 -10.14
N TYR A 248 2.94 13.92 -10.98
CA TYR A 248 2.17 14.90 -11.73
C TYR A 248 1.18 14.22 -12.67
N LYS A 249 1.62 13.28 -13.50
CA LYS A 249 0.73 12.57 -14.45
C LYS A 249 -0.38 11.81 -13.74
N VAL A 250 -0.05 11.04 -12.70
CA VAL A 250 -1.07 10.27 -11.95
C VAL A 250 -2.06 11.20 -11.25
N SER A 251 -1.59 12.27 -10.61
CA SER A 251 -2.47 13.19 -9.87
C SER A 251 -3.33 14.09 -10.77
N SER A 252 -2.81 14.53 -11.92
CA SER A 252 -3.53 15.42 -12.85
C SER A 252 -4.56 14.68 -13.71
N GLN A 253 -4.33 13.40 -14.01
CA GLN A 253 -5.17 12.60 -14.90
C GLN A 253 -6.02 11.56 -14.15
N SER A 254 -6.05 11.61 -12.82
CA SER A 254 -6.92 10.74 -12.01
C SER A 254 -7.40 11.45 -10.73
N PRO A 255 -8.37 10.87 -10.01
CA PRO A 255 -8.80 11.38 -8.70
C PRO A 255 -7.77 11.19 -7.57
N THR A 256 -6.61 10.57 -7.83
CA THR A 256 -5.62 10.25 -6.80
C THR A 256 -5.02 11.50 -6.15
N ARG A 257 -5.14 11.64 -4.83
CA ARG A 257 -4.57 12.76 -4.05
C ARG A 257 -3.65 12.33 -2.91
N HIS A 258 -3.43 11.03 -2.75
CA HIS A 258 -2.59 10.48 -1.69
C HIS A 258 -1.62 9.44 -2.23
N PHE A 259 -0.33 9.65 -1.93
CA PHE A 259 0.75 8.78 -2.36
C PHE A 259 1.55 8.26 -1.15
N ILE A 260 1.85 6.97 -1.15
CA ILE A 260 2.72 6.34 -0.17
C ILE A 260 4.06 6.03 -0.83
N ILE A 261 5.12 6.72 -0.41
CA ILE A 261 6.43 6.68 -1.07
C ILE A 261 7.40 5.83 -0.24
N HIS A 262 7.73 4.64 -0.74
CA HIS A 262 8.92 3.95 -0.24
C HIS A 262 10.15 4.67 -0.77
N SER A 263 10.92 5.29 0.14
CA SER A 263 12.08 6.15 -0.18
C SER A 263 13.32 5.38 -0.69
N ARG A 264 13.13 4.25 -1.39
CA ARG A 264 14.19 3.46 -2.06
C ARG A 264 13.72 3.13 -3.48
N LYS A 265 14.62 3.21 -4.46
CA LYS A 265 14.35 2.70 -5.81
C LYS A 265 14.08 1.19 -5.80
N ALA A 266 13.43 0.67 -6.82
CA ALA A 266 13.40 -0.76 -7.10
C ALA A 266 14.50 -1.10 -8.11
N LEU A 267 15.14 -2.24 -7.92
CA LEU A 267 15.93 -2.91 -8.95
C LEU A 267 15.16 -4.17 -9.34
N LEU A 268 14.74 -4.28 -10.59
CA LEU A 268 13.93 -5.40 -11.06
C LEU A 268 14.77 -6.64 -11.38
N ASN A 269 16.08 -6.43 -11.62
CA ASN A 269 17.03 -7.47 -11.96
C ASN A 269 18.18 -7.52 -10.95
N GLY A 270 18.79 -8.69 -10.84
CA GLY A 270 20.05 -8.88 -10.11
C GLY A 270 19.94 -9.01 -8.58
N ILE A 271 18.79 -8.74 -7.96
CA ILE A 271 18.59 -8.89 -6.51
C ILE A 271 17.17 -9.36 -6.14
N SER A 272 17.06 -10.03 -5.00
CA SER A 272 15.77 -10.49 -4.45
C SER A 272 14.89 -9.34 -3.93
N PRO A 273 13.58 -9.57 -3.72
CA PRO A 273 12.70 -8.59 -3.09
C PRO A 273 13.12 -8.18 -1.68
N ALA A 274 13.78 -9.09 -0.94
CA ALA A 274 14.30 -8.80 0.40
C ALA A 274 15.49 -7.85 0.33
N GLU A 275 16.44 -8.12 -0.57
CA GLU A 275 17.58 -7.25 -0.85
C GLU A 275 17.14 -5.88 -1.38
N ASN A 276 16.07 -5.81 -2.18
CA ASN A 276 15.46 -4.57 -2.65
C ASN A 276 14.95 -3.63 -1.52
N ARG A 277 14.90 -4.11 -0.28
CA ARG A 277 14.53 -3.32 0.91
C ARG A 277 15.74 -3.01 1.80
N SER A 278 16.93 -3.44 1.41
CA SER A 278 18.16 -3.33 2.22
C SER A 278 19.35 -2.78 1.42
N ILE A 279 19.51 -3.13 0.14
CA ILE A 279 20.64 -2.72 -0.71
C ILE A 279 20.48 -1.29 -1.28
N PRO A 280 19.43 -0.91 -2.04
CA PRO A 280 19.36 0.44 -2.58
C PRO A 280 19.24 1.47 -1.44
N PRO A 281 20.01 2.57 -1.46
CA PRO A 281 20.01 3.54 -0.37
C PRO A 281 18.64 4.21 -0.20
N LEU A 282 18.36 4.63 1.02
CA LEU A 282 17.20 5.50 1.31
C LEU A 282 17.54 6.91 0.84
N LYS A 283 16.62 7.55 0.10
CA LYS A 283 16.68 8.95 -0.33
C LYS A 283 15.45 9.69 0.20
N TYR A 284 15.48 10.07 1.48
CA TYR A 284 14.35 10.80 2.10
C TYR A 284 14.20 12.22 1.55
N GLU A 285 15.26 12.81 1.04
CA GLU A 285 15.28 14.12 0.38
C GLU A 285 14.32 14.17 -0.81
N TYR A 286 14.12 13.07 -1.55
CA TYR A 286 13.10 13.01 -2.61
C TYR A 286 11.68 13.12 -2.04
N PHE A 287 11.41 12.43 -0.92
CA PHE A 287 10.10 12.50 -0.27
C PHE A 287 9.78 13.93 0.19
N TYR A 288 10.73 14.60 0.87
CA TYR A 288 10.52 15.98 1.32
C TYR A 288 10.49 16.98 0.16
N GLY A 289 11.18 16.70 -0.95
CA GLY A 289 11.02 17.43 -2.21
C GLY A 289 9.58 17.38 -2.70
N LEU A 290 8.94 16.19 -2.70
CA LEU A 290 7.55 16.05 -3.14
C LEU A 290 6.58 16.87 -2.28
N LEU A 291 6.79 16.92 -0.96
CA LEU A 291 5.98 17.76 -0.07
C LEU A 291 6.06 19.25 -0.45
N ARG A 292 7.23 19.73 -0.87
CA ARG A 292 7.45 21.10 -1.33
C ARG A 292 6.80 21.36 -2.69
N ASP A 293 7.00 20.44 -3.63
CA ASP A 293 6.64 20.65 -5.04
C ASP A 293 5.16 20.35 -5.34
N PHE A 294 4.48 19.60 -4.46
CA PHE A 294 3.07 19.23 -4.60
C PHE A 294 2.27 19.49 -3.30
N PRO A 295 2.11 20.76 -2.89
CA PRO A 295 1.47 21.10 -1.61
C PRO A 295 -0.01 20.69 -1.51
N ASP A 296 -0.69 20.50 -2.64
CA ASP A 296 -2.09 20.06 -2.69
C ASP A 296 -2.26 18.54 -2.58
N LEU A 297 -1.16 17.78 -2.57
CA LEU A 297 -1.16 16.32 -2.46
C LEU A 297 -0.73 15.86 -1.07
N ARG A 298 -1.22 14.69 -0.66
CA ARG A 298 -0.85 14.05 0.59
C ARG A 298 0.23 13.01 0.36
N PHE A 299 1.24 12.97 1.21
CA PHE A 299 2.31 11.98 1.13
C PHE A 299 2.56 11.26 2.45
N THR A 300 2.57 9.93 2.39
CA THR A 300 2.98 9.04 3.49
C THR A 300 4.38 8.51 3.22
N ILE A 301 5.31 8.73 4.16
CA ILE A 301 6.69 8.26 4.03
C ILE A 301 6.80 6.79 4.43
N ASN A 302 7.63 6.02 3.71
CA ASN A 302 7.92 4.63 4.00
C ASN A 302 9.39 4.27 3.74
N GLY A 303 9.87 3.26 4.47
CA GLY A 303 11.20 2.66 4.32
C GLY A 303 12.15 3.09 5.42
N GLY A 304 12.78 2.13 6.10
CA GLY A 304 13.83 2.39 7.11
C GLY A 304 13.36 2.93 8.48
N ILE A 305 12.06 3.17 8.67
CA ILE A 305 11.49 3.69 9.93
C ILE A 305 11.13 2.52 10.85
N ASN A 306 11.67 2.52 12.07
CA ASN A 306 11.66 1.38 12.99
C ASN A 306 11.20 1.72 14.42
N THR A 307 10.93 2.99 14.75
CA THR A 307 10.46 3.39 16.09
C THR A 307 9.34 4.44 16.01
N VAL A 308 8.58 4.58 17.09
CA VAL A 308 7.54 5.63 17.19
C VAL A 308 8.12 7.04 17.24
N ASP A 309 9.34 7.21 17.77
CA ASP A 309 10.04 8.49 17.76
C ASP A 309 10.37 8.94 16.33
N GLU A 310 10.81 7.99 15.50
CA GLU A 310 11.06 8.23 14.07
C GLU A 310 9.78 8.60 13.31
N VAL A 311 8.67 7.93 13.64
CA VAL A 311 7.34 8.27 13.11
C VAL A 311 6.97 9.71 13.48
N ASN A 312 7.05 10.07 14.77
CA ASN A 312 6.72 11.41 15.22
C ASN A 312 7.68 12.47 14.66
N ALA A 313 8.97 12.14 14.46
CA ALA A 313 9.92 13.03 13.82
C ALA A 313 9.55 13.32 12.35
N ALA A 314 9.20 12.28 11.57
CA ALA A 314 8.77 12.45 10.20
C ALA A 314 7.45 13.24 10.08
N ARG A 315 6.50 13.00 11.00
CA ARG A 315 5.24 13.78 11.07
C ARG A 315 5.50 15.26 11.35
N ARG A 316 6.35 15.59 12.33
CA ARG A 316 6.74 16.98 12.62
C ARG A 316 7.45 17.64 11.45
N ALA A 317 8.11 16.86 10.58
CA ALA A 317 8.74 17.34 9.36
C ALA A 317 7.77 17.46 8.16
N GLY A 318 6.46 17.29 8.37
CA GLY A 318 5.42 17.57 7.36
C GLY A 318 4.83 16.34 6.67
N ALA A 319 5.25 15.11 7.01
CA ALA A 319 4.63 13.92 6.43
C ALA A 319 3.15 13.79 6.85
N HIS A 320 2.25 13.58 5.88
CA HIS A 320 0.82 13.36 6.15
C HIS A 320 0.59 12.10 7.00
N GLY A 321 1.38 11.07 6.74
CA GLY A 321 1.39 9.82 7.49
C GLY A 321 2.76 9.15 7.43
N VAL A 322 2.94 8.12 8.27
CA VAL A 322 4.15 7.29 8.26
C VAL A 322 3.77 5.83 8.21
N MET A 323 4.31 5.12 7.23
CA MET A 323 4.06 3.69 7.06
C MET A 323 5.25 2.87 7.54
N VAL A 324 5.01 2.00 8.51
CA VAL A 324 6.01 1.12 9.14
C VAL A 324 5.79 -0.33 8.69
N GLY A 325 6.85 -0.95 8.14
CA GLY A 325 6.81 -2.33 7.66
C GLY A 325 7.42 -3.31 8.66
N ARG A 326 8.66 -3.73 8.39
CA ARG A 326 9.36 -4.81 9.13
C ARG A 326 9.30 -4.65 10.66
N ALA A 327 9.47 -3.45 11.20
CA ALA A 327 9.43 -3.23 12.65
C ALA A 327 8.06 -3.58 13.26
N ALA A 328 6.96 -3.24 12.60
CA ALA A 328 5.61 -3.56 13.07
C ALA A 328 5.39 -5.08 13.18
N PHE A 329 5.98 -5.88 12.29
CA PHE A 329 5.89 -7.35 12.35
C PHE A 329 6.94 -8.01 13.27
N GLN A 330 8.19 -7.53 13.24
CA GLN A 330 9.30 -8.16 13.96
C GLN A 330 9.23 -7.93 15.48
N LYS A 331 8.67 -6.78 15.89
CA LYS A 331 8.52 -6.35 17.28
C LYS A 331 7.18 -5.62 17.46
N PRO A 332 6.03 -6.28 17.21
CA PRO A 332 4.69 -5.68 17.26
C PRO A 332 4.38 -5.08 18.62
N TRP A 333 4.76 -5.73 19.72
CA TRP A 333 4.54 -5.17 21.05
C TRP A 333 5.23 -3.82 21.24
N HIS A 334 6.53 -3.73 20.93
CA HIS A 334 7.31 -2.48 21.05
C HIS A 334 7.06 -1.45 19.95
N THR A 335 6.35 -1.80 18.88
CA THR A 335 6.01 -0.85 17.82
C THR A 335 4.57 -0.41 17.96
N LEU A 336 3.63 -1.34 17.84
CA LEU A 336 2.20 -1.07 17.89
C LEU A 336 1.72 -0.69 19.29
N GLY A 337 2.33 -1.23 20.36
CA GLY A 337 1.92 -0.95 21.74
C GLY A 337 2.07 0.52 22.14
N HIS A 338 2.94 1.28 21.46
CA HIS A 338 3.09 2.72 21.70
C HIS A 338 2.36 3.59 20.67
N VAL A 339 1.70 3.02 19.66
CA VAL A 339 1.05 3.82 18.60
C VAL A 339 -0.07 4.68 19.18
N ASP A 340 -0.97 4.09 19.94
CA ASP A 340 -2.15 4.80 20.44
C ASP A 340 -1.75 5.94 21.39
N THR A 341 -0.78 5.70 22.28
CA THR A 341 -0.31 6.70 23.24
C THR A 341 0.62 7.73 22.59
N ALA A 342 1.74 7.29 22.01
CA ALA A 342 2.79 8.19 21.56
C ALA A 342 2.47 8.94 20.27
N ILE A 343 1.59 8.41 19.40
CA ILE A 343 1.27 9.03 18.10
C ILE A 343 -0.08 9.72 18.13
N TYR A 344 -1.09 9.08 18.74
CA TYR A 344 -2.46 9.57 18.79
C TYR A 344 -2.83 10.27 20.10
N GLY A 345 -1.97 10.23 21.13
CA GLY A 345 -2.24 10.87 22.42
C GLY A 345 -3.36 10.20 23.22
N ALA A 346 -3.72 8.97 22.90
CA ALA A 346 -4.71 8.22 23.65
C ALA A 346 -4.16 7.84 25.04
N PRO A 347 -5.02 7.67 26.06
CA PRO A 347 -4.59 7.12 27.34
C PRO A 347 -4.04 5.70 27.16
N SER A 348 -3.10 5.31 28.01
CA SER A 348 -2.62 3.92 28.04
C SER A 348 -3.80 2.98 28.33
N SER A 349 -3.93 1.92 27.53
CA SER A 349 -4.97 0.91 27.72
C SER A 349 -4.69 -0.01 28.90
N GLY A 350 -3.45 -0.04 29.40
CA GLY A 350 -2.99 -0.98 30.42
C GLY A 350 -3.05 -2.45 29.99
N VAL A 351 -3.30 -2.73 28.71
CA VAL A 351 -3.46 -4.10 28.23
C VAL A 351 -2.15 -4.89 28.35
N THR A 352 -2.25 -6.13 28.79
CA THR A 352 -1.10 -7.04 28.92
C THR A 352 -1.01 -8.01 27.75
N ARG A 353 0.15 -8.64 27.55
CA ARG A 353 0.29 -9.69 26.52
C ARG A 353 -0.64 -10.86 26.81
N ARG A 354 -0.84 -11.23 28.08
CA ARG A 354 -1.78 -12.30 28.48
C ARG A 354 -3.19 -12.00 27.98
N GLN A 355 -3.70 -10.81 28.25
CA GLN A 355 -5.05 -10.40 27.82
C GLN A 355 -5.21 -10.36 26.29
N ILE A 356 -4.15 -9.97 25.57
CA ILE A 356 -4.15 -10.04 24.10
C ILE A 356 -4.20 -11.49 23.63
N LEU A 357 -3.38 -12.37 24.22
CA LEU A 357 -3.32 -13.78 23.84
C LEU A 357 -4.64 -14.52 24.13
N GLU A 358 -5.31 -14.20 25.25
CA GLU A 358 -6.65 -14.73 25.56
C GLU A 358 -7.66 -14.35 24.47
N LYS A 359 -7.70 -13.07 24.07
CA LYS A 359 -8.57 -12.61 22.97
C LYS A 359 -8.19 -13.23 21.62
N PHE A 360 -6.89 -13.37 21.37
CA PHE A 360 -6.38 -13.98 20.15
C PHE A 360 -6.68 -15.48 20.09
N GLN A 361 -6.73 -16.16 21.25
CA GLN A 361 -7.14 -17.56 21.34
C GLN A 361 -8.59 -17.73 20.88
N VAL A 362 -9.50 -16.90 21.40
CA VAL A 362 -10.93 -16.93 21.01
C VAL A 362 -11.08 -16.73 19.50
N TYR A 363 -10.41 -15.72 18.95
CA TYR A 363 -10.37 -15.50 17.50
C TYR A 363 -9.82 -16.73 16.77
N GLY A 364 -8.66 -17.23 17.19
CA GLY A 364 -7.95 -18.25 16.46
C GLY A 364 -8.64 -19.62 16.52
N ASP A 365 -9.29 -19.97 17.63
CA ASP A 365 -10.13 -21.18 17.72
C ASP A 365 -11.34 -21.10 16.76
N SER A 366 -11.88 -19.91 16.50
CA SER A 366 -12.94 -19.71 15.49
C SER A 366 -12.40 -19.72 14.04
N ALA A 367 -11.13 -19.37 13.85
CA ALA A 367 -10.53 -19.23 12.53
C ALA A 367 -9.92 -20.54 12.00
N VAL A 368 -9.34 -21.36 12.88
CA VAL A 368 -8.71 -22.63 12.47
C VAL A 368 -9.75 -23.53 11.80
N GLY A 369 -9.43 -23.98 10.59
CA GLY A 369 -10.32 -24.85 9.80
C GLY A 369 -11.53 -24.16 9.17
N LYS A 370 -11.65 -22.82 9.25
CA LYS A 370 -12.80 -22.08 8.69
C LYS A 370 -13.08 -22.39 7.20
N TYR A 371 -12.04 -22.64 6.42
CA TYR A 371 -12.13 -22.97 4.99
C TYR A 371 -11.75 -24.44 4.72
N GLY A 372 -12.20 -25.34 5.60
CA GLY A 372 -11.91 -26.78 5.54
C GLY A 372 -10.66 -27.15 6.36
N ARG A 373 -9.57 -27.58 5.71
CA ARG A 373 -8.31 -27.90 6.41
C ARG A 373 -7.43 -26.68 6.72
N LYS A 374 -7.89 -25.49 6.32
CA LYS A 374 -7.15 -24.22 6.40
C LYS A 374 -8.05 -23.13 6.96
N PRO A 375 -7.48 -22.10 7.62
CA PRO A 375 -6.10 -22.01 8.08
C PRO A 375 -5.78 -23.06 9.16
N THR A 376 -4.51 -23.50 9.25
CA THR A 376 -4.04 -24.35 10.34
C THR A 376 -3.60 -23.50 11.54
N VAL A 377 -3.35 -24.12 12.70
CA VAL A 377 -2.75 -23.45 13.87
C VAL A 377 -1.48 -22.67 13.49
N ARG A 378 -0.62 -23.25 12.64
CA ARG A 378 0.58 -22.56 12.13
C ARG A 378 0.24 -21.27 11.38
N ASP A 379 -0.76 -21.30 10.52
CA ASP A 379 -1.16 -20.11 9.73
C ASP A 379 -1.67 -19.00 10.68
N VAL A 380 -2.50 -19.37 11.67
CA VAL A 380 -3.10 -18.43 12.62
C VAL A 380 -2.10 -17.89 13.65
N ALA A 381 -1.17 -18.72 14.12
CA ALA A 381 -0.23 -18.37 15.19
C ALA A 381 1.07 -17.72 14.69
N ARG A 382 1.42 -17.83 13.41
CA ARG A 382 2.62 -17.21 12.81
C ARG A 382 2.79 -15.71 13.15
N PRO A 383 1.73 -14.87 13.19
CA PRO A 383 1.85 -13.47 13.60
C PRO A 383 2.42 -13.25 15.01
N LEU A 384 2.28 -14.23 15.90
CA LEU A 384 2.75 -14.13 17.29
C LEU A 384 4.27 -14.24 17.41
N LEU A 385 4.98 -14.66 16.36
CA LEU A 385 6.43 -14.92 16.40
C LEU A 385 7.29 -13.70 16.78
N GLY A 386 6.75 -12.49 16.63
CA GLY A 386 7.38 -11.23 17.05
C GLY A 386 6.92 -10.71 18.42
N LEU A 387 5.89 -11.28 19.04
CA LEU A 387 5.23 -10.69 20.23
C LEU A 387 6.16 -10.56 21.44
N PHE A 388 7.07 -11.52 21.61
CA PHE A 388 8.04 -11.59 22.70
C PHE A 388 9.46 -11.18 22.27
N HIS A 389 9.59 -10.36 21.22
CA HIS A 389 10.89 -9.88 20.75
C HIS A 389 11.70 -9.26 21.91
N SER A 390 12.96 -9.69 22.06
CA SER A 390 13.88 -9.27 23.13
C SER A 390 13.42 -9.55 24.58
N GLU A 391 12.39 -10.38 24.79
CA GLU A 391 11.93 -10.78 26.12
C GLU A 391 12.59 -12.08 26.61
N PRO A 392 12.73 -12.27 27.93
CA PRO A 392 13.08 -13.56 28.52
C PRO A 392 12.14 -14.68 28.03
N GLY A 393 12.71 -15.86 27.73
CA GLY A 393 11.93 -17.02 27.29
C GLY A 393 11.61 -17.07 25.80
N ASN A 394 11.72 -15.96 25.04
CA ASN A 394 11.37 -15.90 23.61
C ASN A 394 12.02 -16.99 22.75
N GLY A 395 13.32 -17.26 22.94
CA GLY A 395 14.02 -18.30 22.18
C GLY A 395 13.51 -19.71 22.48
N VAL A 396 13.13 -19.97 23.74
CA VAL A 396 12.54 -21.26 24.16
C VAL A 396 11.12 -21.38 23.62
N TRP A 397 10.34 -20.30 23.71
CA TRP A 397 8.98 -20.24 23.19
C TRP A 397 8.94 -20.50 21.68
N LYS A 398 9.85 -19.93 20.88
CA LYS A 398 9.93 -20.21 19.43
C LYS A 398 10.19 -21.69 19.12
N ARG A 399 11.12 -22.34 19.84
CA ARG A 399 11.38 -23.77 19.67
C ARG A 399 10.17 -24.63 20.04
N LYS A 400 9.46 -24.26 21.12
CA LYS A 400 8.20 -24.92 21.50
C LYS A 400 7.11 -24.68 20.45
N ALA A 401 7.00 -23.48 19.91
CA ALA A 401 6.04 -23.17 18.86
C ALA A 401 6.31 -24.00 17.59
N ASP A 402 7.56 -24.12 17.16
CA ASP A 402 7.94 -24.95 16.02
C ASP A 402 7.57 -26.43 16.21
N ALA A 403 7.77 -26.97 17.42
CA ALA A 403 7.34 -28.32 17.77
C ALA A 403 5.81 -28.45 17.82
N ALA A 404 5.13 -27.53 18.50
CA ALA A 404 3.67 -27.48 18.62
C ALA A 404 2.97 -27.41 17.26
N PHE A 405 3.55 -26.73 16.27
CA PHE A 405 3.00 -26.69 14.91
C PHE A 405 2.95 -28.04 14.18
N LEU A 406 3.58 -29.09 14.72
CA LEU A 406 3.54 -30.44 14.14
C LEU A 406 2.30 -31.23 14.57
N HIS A 407 1.73 -30.94 15.75
CA HIS A 407 0.67 -31.77 16.35
C HIS A 407 -0.51 -30.99 16.94
N CYS A 408 -0.36 -29.73 17.35
CA CYS A 408 -1.48 -28.96 17.90
C CYS A 408 -2.53 -28.66 16.81
N THR A 409 -3.80 -28.88 17.16
CA THR A 409 -4.95 -28.67 16.27
C THR A 409 -5.83 -27.49 16.68
N THR A 410 -5.62 -26.93 17.88
CA THR A 410 -6.35 -25.76 18.40
C THR A 410 -5.39 -24.68 18.89
N MET A 411 -5.84 -23.43 18.96
CA MET A 411 -5.02 -22.36 19.54
C MET A 411 -4.85 -22.53 21.04
N LYS A 412 -5.87 -23.05 21.73
CA LYS A 412 -5.79 -23.39 23.15
C LYS A 412 -4.63 -24.35 23.46
N SER A 413 -4.56 -25.49 22.78
CA SER A 413 -3.48 -26.49 22.99
C SER A 413 -2.11 -25.91 22.64
N PHE A 414 -2.03 -25.12 21.57
CA PHE A 414 -0.80 -24.40 21.22
C PHE A 414 -0.34 -23.46 22.35
N PHE A 415 -1.23 -22.71 22.98
CA PHE A 415 -0.86 -21.82 24.09
C PHE A 415 -0.49 -22.55 25.37
N GLU A 416 -1.23 -23.60 25.75
CA GLU A 416 -0.90 -24.45 26.90
C GLU A 416 0.52 -25.04 26.79
N GLU A 417 0.95 -25.45 25.61
CA GLU A 417 2.29 -26.03 25.41
C GLU A 417 3.43 -25.00 25.29
N THR A 418 3.13 -23.83 24.73
CA THR A 418 4.15 -22.84 24.36
C THR A 418 4.35 -21.77 25.42
N LEU A 419 3.28 -21.26 26.03
CA LEU A 419 3.36 -20.11 26.94
C LEU A 419 4.06 -20.43 28.27
N VAL A 420 4.20 -21.70 28.63
CA VAL A 420 5.02 -22.15 29.78
C VAL A 420 6.49 -21.69 29.68
N ALA A 421 6.97 -21.31 28.49
CA ALA A 421 8.31 -20.78 28.30
C ALA A 421 8.44 -19.27 28.54
N ILE A 422 7.33 -18.55 28.67
CA ILE A 422 7.32 -17.11 28.90
C ILE A 422 7.02 -16.86 30.39
N PRO A 423 7.88 -16.14 31.12
CA PRO A 423 7.61 -15.81 32.51
C PRO A 423 6.35 -14.96 32.70
N ASP A 424 5.62 -15.15 33.80
CA ASP A 424 4.40 -14.39 34.09
C ASP A 424 4.63 -12.88 34.11
N HIS A 425 5.75 -12.40 34.64
CA HIS A 425 6.07 -10.97 34.61
C HIS A 425 6.17 -10.39 33.19
N VAL A 426 6.53 -11.18 32.17
CA VAL A 426 6.53 -10.75 30.75
C VAL A 426 5.11 -10.74 30.18
N LEU A 427 4.28 -11.72 30.57
CA LEU A 427 2.90 -11.85 30.12
C LEU A 427 2.00 -10.76 30.71
N ASP A 428 2.23 -10.42 31.98
CA ASP A 428 1.38 -9.55 32.79
C ASP A 428 1.87 -8.11 32.89
N SER A 429 3.07 -7.81 32.38
CA SER A 429 3.50 -6.42 32.23
C SER A 429 2.70 -5.73 31.12
N PRO A 430 2.10 -4.55 31.40
CA PRO A 430 1.56 -3.70 30.34
C PRO A 430 2.71 -3.18 29.46
N ILE A 431 2.37 -2.54 28.33
CA ILE A 431 3.38 -1.85 27.54
C ILE A 431 4.04 -0.77 28.43
N GLY A 432 5.36 -0.87 28.58
CA GLY A 432 6.14 0.11 29.34
C GLY A 432 6.25 1.45 28.60
N GLU A 433 7.05 2.37 29.13
CA GLU A 433 7.44 3.56 28.39
C GLU A 433 8.29 3.18 27.16
N PRO A 434 8.25 3.97 26.07
CA PRO A 434 9.13 3.75 24.93
C PRO A 434 10.58 3.73 25.40
N SER A 435 11.35 2.70 25.02
CA SER A 435 12.78 2.68 25.32
C SER A 435 13.41 3.92 24.71
N SER A 436 14.04 4.78 25.52
CA SER A 436 14.78 5.96 25.09
C SER A 436 16.06 5.54 24.35
N GLY A 437 15.90 4.90 23.19
CA GLY A 437 16.97 4.43 22.34
C GLY A 437 17.50 5.59 21.52
N ALA A 438 18.80 5.87 21.67
CA ALA A 438 19.53 6.98 21.04
C ALA A 438 19.03 7.30 19.62
N VAL A 439 18.60 8.54 19.45
CA VAL A 439 17.85 9.04 18.29
C VAL A 439 18.72 9.07 17.03
N LEU A 440 18.87 7.95 16.34
CA LEU A 440 19.65 7.84 15.10
C LEU A 440 18.91 8.25 13.82
N LEU A 441 17.69 8.77 13.93
CA LEU A 441 17.04 9.54 12.86
C LEU A 441 17.10 11.06 13.11
N SER A 442 17.64 11.47 14.25
CA SER A 442 17.69 12.88 14.60
C SER A 442 18.73 13.67 13.83
N ARG A 443 19.73 13.03 13.20
CA ARG A 443 20.70 13.77 12.39
C ARG A 443 20.15 14.05 10.99
N HIS A 444 19.59 13.04 10.32
CA HIS A 444 19.01 13.19 8.98
C HIS A 444 17.71 13.99 8.98
N VAL A 445 16.77 13.73 9.90
CA VAL A 445 15.52 14.52 9.95
C VAL A 445 15.79 15.94 10.45
N ARG A 446 16.74 16.18 11.36
CA ARG A 446 17.11 17.58 11.72
C ARG A 446 17.83 18.31 10.59
N LEU A 447 18.66 17.63 9.79
CA LEU A 447 19.29 18.22 8.59
C LEU A 447 18.25 18.58 7.53
N LEU A 448 17.27 17.70 7.29
CA LEU A 448 16.21 17.93 6.30
C LEU A 448 15.17 18.95 6.79
N ALA A 449 14.83 18.94 8.09
CA ALA A 449 13.97 19.96 8.70
C ALA A 449 14.65 21.34 8.76
N LYS A 450 15.98 21.40 8.97
CA LYS A 450 16.74 22.66 8.81
C LYS A 450 16.70 23.17 7.37
N ALA A 451 16.75 22.29 6.37
CA ALA A 451 16.61 22.70 4.97
C ALA A 451 15.20 23.22 4.65
N ALA A 452 14.16 22.62 5.23
CA ALA A 452 12.79 23.10 5.10
C ALA A 452 12.58 24.47 5.81
N GLY A 453 13.09 24.63 7.03
CA GLY A 453 13.01 25.90 7.77
C GLY A 453 13.85 27.02 7.15
N ALA A 454 15.02 26.72 6.58
CA ALA A 454 15.83 27.69 5.85
C ALA A 454 15.13 28.21 4.58
N ALA A 455 14.36 27.36 3.89
CA ALA A 455 13.57 27.78 2.74
C ALA A 455 12.41 28.72 3.14
N GLU A 456 11.86 28.56 4.35
CA GLU A 456 10.81 29.41 4.91
C GLU A 456 11.35 30.78 5.34
N GLU A 457 12.51 30.81 6.02
CA GLU A 457 13.22 32.05 6.35
C GLU A 457 13.67 32.83 5.11
N GLN A 458 14.11 32.13 4.05
CA GLN A 458 14.50 32.74 2.78
C GLN A 458 13.28 33.32 2.05
N LYS A 459 12.10 32.68 2.12
CA LYS A 459 10.82 33.22 1.61
C LYS A 459 10.39 34.49 2.35
N VAL A 460 10.55 34.52 3.68
CA VAL A 460 10.26 35.70 4.51
C VAL A 460 11.22 36.84 4.19
N LYS A 461 12.51 36.55 4.00
CA LYS A 461 13.52 37.56 3.60
C LYS A 461 13.24 38.16 2.22
N ILE A 462 12.92 37.33 1.22
CA ILE A 462 12.60 37.80 -0.15
C ILE A 462 11.32 38.68 -0.14
N ASN A 463 10.32 38.36 0.68
CA ASN A 463 9.11 39.19 0.85
C ASN A 463 9.34 40.48 1.66
N CYS A 464 10.37 40.50 2.53
CA CYS A 464 10.75 41.70 3.27
C CYS A 464 11.66 42.62 2.44
N ASP A 465 12.51 42.07 1.59
CA ASP A 465 13.42 42.83 0.73
C ASP A 465 12.66 43.46 -0.46
N THR A 466 11.55 42.87 -0.92
CA THR A 466 10.63 43.50 -1.89
C THR A 466 9.73 44.60 -1.31
N LYS A 467 9.82 44.88 0.01
CA LYS A 467 9.08 45.97 0.68
C LYS A 467 9.98 47.08 1.24
N LYS A 468 11.26 47.11 0.86
CA LYS A 468 12.21 48.18 1.25
C LYS A 468 12.97 48.75 0.05
N GLU A 469 12.23 49.26 -0.92
CA GLU A 469 12.72 50.41 -1.70
C GLU A 469 11.87 51.61 -1.30
N ASP A 470 12.23 52.19 -0.16
CA ASP A 470 12.14 53.63 0.06
C ASP A 470 12.76 53.97 1.42
N LYS A 471 13.65 54.97 1.37
CA LYS A 471 14.30 55.73 2.48
C LYS A 471 15.74 55.34 2.82
N ASN A 472 16.62 56.24 2.34
CA ASN A 472 17.95 56.61 2.81
C ASN A 472 18.29 56.23 4.26
N GLY A 473 19.50 55.69 4.47
CA GLY A 473 20.17 55.67 5.77
C GLY A 473 21.28 54.63 5.86
N SER A 474 22.52 55.10 5.93
CA SER A 474 23.74 54.31 6.11
C SER A 474 23.71 53.38 7.33
N CYS A 475 24.24 52.16 7.20
CA CYS A 475 24.94 51.50 8.32
C CYS A 475 25.91 50.43 7.84
N SER A 476 26.99 50.29 8.61
CA SER A 476 28.27 49.63 8.32
C SER A 476 28.23 48.10 8.30
N ALA A 477 29.21 47.55 7.58
CA ALA A 477 29.49 46.13 7.39
C ALA A 477 29.79 45.33 8.67
N ALA A 478 29.31 44.09 8.71
CA ALA A 478 29.97 42.96 9.36
C ALA A 478 29.89 41.77 8.39
N GLY A 479 31.05 41.31 7.93
CA GLY A 479 31.19 40.32 6.87
C GLY A 479 30.95 38.88 7.32
N ILE A 480 30.37 38.09 6.42
CA ILE A 480 30.57 36.64 6.35
C ILE A 480 30.92 36.35 4.89
N ALA A 481 32.14 35.90 4.66
CA ALA A 481 32.63 35.49 3.35
C ALA A 481 31.96 34.18 2.93
N LEU A 482 31.34 34.17 1.74
CA LEU A 482 31.00 32.96 1.00
C LEU A 482 31.71 33.04 -0.36
N ALA A 483 32.40 31.95 -0.69
CA ALA A 483 33.23 31.83 -1.88
C ALA A 483 32.39 31.79 -3.18
N ASP A 484 32.94 32.46 -4.18
CA ASP A 484 32.70 32.39 -5.64
C ASP A 484 31.28 32.68 -6.17
N GLY A 485 30.94 33.98 -6.19
CA GLY A 485 29.91 34.54 -7.08
C GLY A 485 30.45 34.92 -8.48
N PRO A 486 29.57 35.09 -9.49
CA PRO A 486 29.99 35.40 -10.85
C PRO A 486 30.65 36.78 -10.95
N LYS A 487 31.66 36.91 -11.82
CA LYS A 487 32.44 38.13 -11.99
C LYS A 487 31.56 39.32 -12.42
N PRO A 488 31.88 40.55 -11.97
CA PRO A 488 31.13 41.75 -12.31
C PRO A 488 31.15 42.00 -13.83
N GLY A 489 29.99 42.30 -14.42
CA GLY A 489 29.80 42.53 -15.86
C GLY A 489 28.87 41.55 -16.58
N THR A 490 28.15 40.68 -15.86
CA THR A 490 27.21 39.75 -16.49
C THR A 490 25.91 40.47 -16.89
N PRO A 491 25.48 40.44 -18.17
CA PRO A 491 24.29 41.15 -18.63
C PRO A 491 23.00 40.69 -17.92
N PRO A 492 22.00 41.58 -17.70
CA PRO A 492 20.78 41.28 -16.95
C PRO A 492 20.01 40.04 -17.46
N GLU A 493 20.06 39.79 -18.76
CA GLU A 493 19.40 38.65 -19.41
C GLU A 493 19.99 37.27 -19.03
N LYS A 494 21.24 37.22 -18.55
CA LYS A 494 21.88 35.99 -18.06
C LYS A 494 21.64 35.74 -16.56
N LEU A 495 21.23 36.76 -15.80
CA LEU A 495 20.90 36.63 -14.38
C LEU A 495 19.54 35.94 -14.18
N GLY A 496 18.56 36.24 -15.04
CA GLY A 496 17.22 35.63 -15.00
C GLY A 496 17.22 34.12 -15.23
N LYS A 497 18.06 33.62 -16.15
CA LYS A 497 18.15 32.18 -16.46
C LYS A 497 18.84 31.36 -15.36
N HIS A 498 19.76 31.94 -14.60
CA HIS A 498 20.41 31.24 -13.50
C HIS A 498 19.52 31.15 -12.25
N LEU A 499 18.65 32.13 -11.99
CA LEU A 499 17.70 32.06 -10.87
C LEU A 499 16.58 31.02 -11.11
N LEU A 500 16.05 30.94 -12.33
CA LEU A 500 15.04 29.94 -12.72
C LEU A 500 15.55 28.49 -12.60
N GLN A 501 16.86 28.29 -12.73
CA GLN A 501 17.51 26.99 -12.58
C GLN A 501 17.49 26.46 -11.13
N PHE A 502 17.38 27.37 -10.15
CA PHE A 502 17.35 27.04 -8.71
C PHE A 502 15.94 27.00 -8.11
N VAL A 503 14.96 27.66 -8.73
CA VAL A 503 13.60 27.82 -8.16
C VAL A 503 12.60 26.79 -8.72
N LEU A 504 12.79 26.27 -9.94
CA LEU A 504 11.89 25.30 -10.57
C LEU A 504 12.67 24.12 -11.17
N PRO A 505 12.71 22.95 -10.50
CA PRO A 505 13.45 21.78 -10.99
C PRO A 505 12.75 21.04 -12.13
N CYS A 506 11.45 21.27 -12.35
CA CYS A 506 10.64 20.61 -13.37
C CYS A 506 10.63 21.38 -14.72
N PRO A 507 11.05 20.77 -15.84
CA PRO A 507 11.04 21.41 -17.17
C PRO A 507 9.64 21.83 -17.66
N GLN A 508 8.58 21.12 -17.25
CA GLN A 508 7.20 21.42 -17.65
C GLN A 508 6.63 22.66 -16.94
N LEU A 509 7.12 22.99 -15.74
CA LEU A 509 6.77 24.24 -15.05
C LEU A 509 7.53 25.45 -15.61
N ARG A 510 8.64 25.23 -16.33
CA ARG A 510 9.40 26.28 -17.01
C ARG A 510 8.67 26.77 -18.26
N SER A 511 8.06 25.88 -19.04
CA SER A 511 7.32 26.29 -20.24
C SER A 511 6.09 27.16 -19.93
N VAL A 512 5.45 26.93 -18.78
CA VAL A 512 4.30 27.74 -18.33
C VAL A 512 4.73 29.12 -17.82
N ALA A 513 5.95 29.23 -17.26
CA ALA A 513 6.52 30.51 -16.84
C ALA A 513 7.09 31.32 -18.01
N ASP A 514 7.64 30.65 -19.03
CA ASP A 514 8.13 31.28 -20.25
C ASP A 514 6.99 31.78 -21.17
N GLU A 515 5.77 31.23 -21.07
CA GLU A 515 4.57 31.77 -21.75
C GLU A 515 3.92 32.96 -21.03
N ALA A 516 4.30 33.23 -19.77
CA ALA A 516 3.72 34.29 -18.93
C ALA A 516 4.59 35.55 -18.83
N LEU A 517 5.77 35.56 -19.45
CA LEU A 517 6.68 36.70 -19.66
C LEU A 517 6.62 37.14 -21.12
#